data_AF-A0AAU8HPP8-F1
#
_entry.id   AF-A0AAU8HPP8-F1
#
_cell.length_a   1.000
_cell.length_b   1.000
_cell.length_c   1.000
_cell.angle_alpha   90.00
_cell.angle_beta   90.00
_cell.angle_gamma   90.00
#
_symmetry.space_group_name_H-M   'P 1'
#
loop_
_entity.id
_entity.type
_entity.pdbx_description
1 polymer ?
#
loop_
_entity_poly.entity_id
_entity_poly.type
_entity_poly.pdbx_seq_one_letter_code
_entity_poly.pdbx_strand_id
1 'polypeptide(L)' 'RPVFHPGFIIKVKKILECICVNCGKLKADISDPNFADKIRHVRDPKARMAVVWSHCKTKMVCET' A
#
# COMPACT_ATOMS: atom_id res chain seq x y z
N ARG A 1 9.82 -23.30 10.41
CA ARG A 1 8.54 -22.95 9.75
C ARG A 1 8.25 -21.48 10.03
N PRO A 2 7.98 -20.63 9.02
CA PRO A 2 7.67 -19.22 9.25
C PRO A 2 6.32 -19.05 9.95
N VAL A 3 6.20 -18.05 10.83
CA VAL A 3 4.99 -17.71 11.58
C VAL A 3 4.78 -16.20 11.58
N PHE A 4 3.51 -15.76 11.63
CA PHE A 4 3.19 -14.35 11.77
C PHE A 4 3.27 -13.91 13.23
N HIS A 5 3.76 -12.69 13.45
CA HIS A 5 3.67 -12.05 14.76
C HIS A 5 2.28 -11.41 14.94
N PRO A 6 1.50 -11.77 15.99
CA PRO A 6 0.12 -11.30 16.16
C PRO A 6 -0.02 -9.77 16.18
N GLY A 7 0.93 -9.06 16.81
CA GLY A 7 0.93 -7.59 16.86
C GLY A 7 1.12 -6.90 15.51
N PHE A 8 1.57 -7.61 14.47
CA PHE A 8 1.80 -7.04 13.14
C PHE A 8 0.81 -7.53 12.09
N ILE A 9 -0.10 -8.46 12.42
CA ILE A 9 -0.98 -9.11 11.43
C ILE A 9 -1.81 -8.09 10.64
N ILE A 10 -2.32 -7.05 11.31
CA ILE A 10 -3.08 -5.97 10.67
C ILE A 10 -2.20 -5.14 9.74
N LYS A 11 -0.96 -4.86 10.14
CA LYS A 11 -0.02 -4.10 9.30
C LYS A 11 0.40 -4.91 8.08
N VAL A 12 0.66 -6.20 8.25
CA VAL A 12 0.99 -7.14 7.17
C VAL A 12 -0.17 -7.21 6.17
N LYS A 13 -1.41 -7.38 6.65
CA LYS A 13 -2.60 -7.36 5.79
C LYS A 13 -2.67 -6.07 4.95
N LYS A 14 -2.51 -4.90 5.57
CA LYS A 14 -2.52 -3.62 4.85
C LYS A 14 -1.42 -3.52 3.80
N ILE A 15 -0.21 -4.01 4.10
CA ILE A 15 0.90 -4.04 3.12
C ILE A 15 0.53 -4.92 1.92
N LEU A 16 0.02 -6.13 2.17
CA LEU A 16 -0.39 -7.06 1.11
C LEU A 16 -1.56 -6.53 0.26
N GLU A 17 -2.43 -5.70 0.84
CA GLU A 17 -3.50 -5.04 0.09
C GLU A 17 -2.96 -3.91 -0.83
N CYS A 18 -1.82 -3.31 -0.48
CA CYS A 18 -1.18 -2.25 -1.26
C CYS A 18 -0.35 -2.76 -2.45
N ILE A 19 0.25 -3.94 -2.32
CA ILE A 19 1.17 -4.48 -3.32
C ILE A 19 0.52 -5.57 -4.18
N CYS A 20 1.04 -5.78 -5.38
CA CYS A 20 0.74 -6.97 -6.14
C CYS A 20 1.46 -8.18 -5.53
N VAL A 21 0.71 -9.22 -5.15
CA VAL A 21 1.26 -10.43 -4.52
C VAL A 21 2.09 -11.29 -5.49
N ASN A 22 2.04 -10.99 -6.79
CA ASN A 22 2.81 -11.71 -7.82
C ASN A 22 4.15 -11.02 -8.14
N CYS A 23 4.17 -9.69 -8.30
CA CYS A 23 5.38 -8.95 -8.68
C CYS A 23 6.01 -8.12 -7.56
N GLY A 24 5.34 -7.98 -6.41
CA GLY A 24 5.82 -7.22 -5.25
C GLY A 24 5.78 -5.70 -5.40
N LYS A 25 5.39 -5.17 -6.58
CA LYS A 25 5.27 -3.72 -6.81
C LYS A 25 4.01 -3.14 -6.14
N LEU A 26 4.07 -1.85 -5.82
CA LEU A 26 2.91 -1.10 -5.35
C LEU A 26 1.87 -0.99 -6.48
N LYS A 27 0.58 -1.16 -6.18
CA LYS A 27 -0.51 -1.08 -7.17
C LYS A 27 -0.81 0.35 -7.66
N ALA A 28 -0.08 1.34 -7.16
CA ALA A 28 -0.19 2.73 -7.55
C ALA A 28 1.19 3.36 -7.50
N ASP A 29 1.46 4.30 -8.39
CA ASP A 29 2.69 5.07 -8.43
C ASP A 29 2.40 6.55 -8.77
N ILE A 30 3.45 7.35 -8.87
CA ILE A 30 3.36 8.80 -9.11
C ILE A 30 2.93 9.15 -10.54
N SER A 31 2.72 8.17 -11.42
CA SER A 31 2.13 8.41 -12.75
C SER A 31 0.63 8.69 -12.67
N ASP A 32 -0.05 8.21 -11.64
CA ASP A 32 -1.42 8.60 -11.29
C ASP A 32 -1.39 9.95 -10.55
N PRO A 33 -1.87 11.06 -11.17
CA PRO A 33 -1.84 12.38 -10.54
C PRO A 33 -2.64 12.42 -9.23
N ASN A 34 -3.73 11.66 -9.13
CA ASN A 34 -4.57 11.60 -7.92
C ASN A 34 -3.80 10.94 -6.76
N PHE A 35 -3.03 9.89 -7.07
CA PHE A 35 -2.16 9.26 -6.07
C PHE A 35 -1.00 10.16 -5.70
N ALA A 36 -0.33 10.76 -6.68
CA ALA A 36 0.82 11.65 -6.49
C ALA A 36 0.45 12.82 -5.56
N ASP A 37 -0.65 13.52 -5.81
CA ASP A 37 -1.11 14.65 -5.00
C ASP A 37 -1.42 14.24 -3.55
N LYS A 38 -2.03 13.08 -3.36
CA LYS A 38 -2.35 12.54 -2.03
C LYS A 38 -1.11 12.24 -1.20
N ILE A 39 -0.04 11.74 -1.81
CA ILE A 39 1.18 11.36 -1.07
C ILE A 39 2.20 12.48 -0.95
N ARG A 40 2.20 13.44 -1.90
CA ARG A 40 3.22 14.50 -2.02
C ARG A 40 3.42 15.30 -0.73
N HIS A 41 2.34 15.59 -0.02
CA HIS A 41 2.36 16.45 1.17
C HIS A 41 2.41 15.68 2.49
N VAL A 42 2.29 14.35 2.47
CA VAL A 42 2.22 13.53 3.69
C VAL A 42 3.62 13.06 4.11
N ARG A 43 4.24 13.81 5.02
CA ARG A 43 5.58 13.50 5.55
C ARG A 43 5.59 12.43 6.63
N ASP A 44 4.57 12.40 7.49
CA ASP A 44 4.49 11.40 8.58
C ASP A 44 4.33 9.99 8.00
N PRO A 45 5.25 9.03 8.31
CA PRO A 45 5.21 7.69 7.71
C PRO A 45 3.94 6.90 8.07
N LYS A 46 3.37 7.11 9.25
CA LYS A 46 2.17 6.40 9.71
C LYS A 46 0.93 6.89 8.96
N ALA A 47 0.79 8.20 8.81
CA ALA A 47 -0.25 8.82 8.00
C ALA A 47 -0.09 8.44 6.52
N ARG A 48 1.14 8.45 5.99
CA ARG A 48 1.42 8.07 4.60
C ARG A 48 0.97 6.65 4.30
N MET A 49 1.26 5.70 5.19
CA MET A 49 0.78 4.31 5.04
C MET A 49 -0.75 4.23 4.99
N ALA A 50 -1.46 5.01 5.82
CA ALA A 50 -2.92 5.03 5.81
C ALA A 50 -3.50 5.57 4.49
N VAL A 51 -2.90 6.62 3.95
CA VAL A 51 -3.28 7.23 2.66
C VAL A 51 -3.03 6.26 1.51
N VAL A 52 -1.82 5.66 1.45
CA VAL A 52 -1.46 4.67 0.41
C VAL A 52 -2.41 3.48 0.46
N TRP A 53 -2.66 2.93 1.65
CA TRP A 53 -3.59 1.82 1.84
C TRP A 53 -5.02 2.15 1.41
N SER A 54 -5.52 3.33 1.78
CA SER A 54 -6.86 3.75 1.39
C SER A 54 -7.03 3.80 -0.13
N HIS A 55 -5.98 4.22 -0.85
CA HIS A 55 -5.98 4.26 -2.32
C HIS A 55 -5.82 2.87 -2.95
N CYS A 56 -4.94 2.01 -2.41
CA CYS A 56 -4.61 0.74 -3.06
C CYS A 56 -5.55 -0.42 -2.71
N LYS A 57 -6.24 -0.40 -1.56
CA LYS A 57 -7.10 -1.51 -1.11
C LYS A 57 -8.23 -1.88 -2.06
N THR A 58 -8.68 -0.94 -2.89
CA THR A 58 -9.74 -1.14 -3.89
C THR A 58 -9.20 -1.56 -5.26
N LYS A 59 -7.88 -1.46 -5.49
CA LYS A 59 -7.25 -1.88 -6.74
C LYS A 59 -7.04 -3.39 -6.73
N MET A 60 -7.75 -4.08 -7.63
CA MET A 60 -7.69 -5.54 -7.78
C MET A 60 -6.84 -5.99 -8.97
N VAL A 61 -6.43 -5.06 -9.83
CA VAL A 61 -5.62 -5.33 -11.03
C VAL A 61 -4.25 -4.68 -10.87
N CYS A 62 -3.22 -5.36 -11.37
CA CYS A 62 -1.87 -4.83 -11.46
C CYS A 62 -1.71 -4.15 -12.83
N GLU A 63 -1.76 -2.82 -12.85
CA GLU A 63 -1.30 -2.01 -13.98
C GLU A 63 0.23 -2.21 -14.04
N THR A 64 0.71 -3.05 -14.95
CA THR A 64 2.12 -3.43 -15.02
C THR A 64 2.92 -2.39 -15.78
#